data_AF-A0A939ZUM8-F1
#
_entry.id   AF-A0A939ZUM8-F1
#
_cell.length_a   1.000
_cell.length_b   1.000
_cell.length_c   1.000
_cell.angle_alpha   90.00
_cell.angle_beta   90.00
_cell.angle_gamma   90.00
#
_symmetry.space_group_name_H-M   'P 1'
#
loop_
_entity.id
_entity.type
_entity.pdbx_description
1 polymer ?
#
loop_
_entity_poly.entity_id
_entity_poly.type
_entity_poly.pdbx_seq_one_letter_code
_entity_poly.pdbx_strand_id
1 'polypeptide(L)'
;KVSAFMKAVIKGINYCFTHSAEEIAEAIQPGFTTTDKELLIKSVRRYMDIDAWKTVPTMTENSFDNLQNILLSAGSITEKVSYGADVVDNSIVEEIVAGQL
;
A
#
# COMPACT_ATOMS: atom_id res chain seq x y z
N LYS A 1 3.89 -2.96 -19.05
CA LYS A 1 2.93 -3.69 -18.15
C LYS A 1 3.02 -3.19 -16.70
N VAL A 2 4.22 -3.04 -16.15
CA VAL A 2 4.43 -2.58 -14.74
C VAL A 2 3.92 -1.16 -14.49
N SER A 3 4.25 -0.16 -15.31
CA SER A 3 3.77 1.23 -15.09
C SER A 3 2.24 1.36 -15.20
N ALA A 4 1.59 0.58 -16.06
CA ALA A 4 0.13 0.56 -16.16
C ALA A 4 -0.51 -0.04 -14.89
N PHE A 5 0.08 -1.11 -14.34
CA PHE A 5 -0.34 -1.68 -13.07
C PHE A 5 -0.13 -0.68 -11.92
N MET A 6 1.03 -0.01 -11.85
CA MET A 6 1.30 1.00 -10.82
C MET A 6 0.30 2.17 -10.90
N LYS A 7 -0.06 2.63 -12.11
CA LYS A 7 -1.15 3.61 -12.29
C LYS A 7 -2.50 3.12 -11.73
N ALA A 8 -2.82 1.84 -11.90
CA ALA A 8 -4.04 1.25 -11.35
C ALA A 8 -4.00 1.17 -9.81
N VAL A 9 -2.85 0.82 -9.23
CA VAL A 9 -2.64 0.83 -7.77
C VAL A 9 -2.82 2.23 -7.19
N ILE A 10 -2.19 3.25 -7.79
CA ILE A 10 -2.33 4.66 -7.36
C ILE A 10 -3.79 5.10 -7.45
N LYS A 11 -4.50 4.73 -8.52
CA LYS A 11 -5.95 5.02 -8.65
C LYS A 11 -6.76 4.36 -7.54
N GLY A 12 -6.46 3.11 -7.18
CA GLY A 12 -7.11 2.40 -6.08
C GLY A 12 -6.86 3.07 -4.72
N ILE A 13 -5.61 3.48 -4.46
CA ILE A 13 -5.24 4.24 -3.25
C ILE A 13 -6.01 5.57 -3.20
N ASN A 14 -6.02 6.33 -4.30
CA ASN A 14 -6.75 7.60 -4.38
C ASN A 14 -8.26 7.41 -4.19
N TYR A 15 -8.82 6.31 -4.69
CA TYR A 15 -10.21 5.95 -4.44
C TYR A 15 -10.46 5.80 -2.93
N CYS A 16 -9.58 5.11 -2.21
CA CYS A 16 -9.68 4.95 -0.76
C CYS A 16 -9.60 6.27 0.03
N PHE A 17 -8.89 7.29 -0.47
CA PHE A 17 -8.81 8.61 0.14
C PHE A 17 -10.00 9.54 -0.16
N THR A 18 -10.79 9.23 -1.18
CA THR A 18 -11.85 10.11 -1.69
C THR A 18 -13.25 9.57 -1.46
N HIS A 19 -13.37 8.38 -0.86
CA HIS A 19 -14.63 7.68 -0.63
C HIS A 19 -14.77 7.27 0.84
N SER A 20 -16.01 7.03 1.24
CA SER A 20 -16.37 6.53 2.57
C SER A 20 -15.96 5.05 2.77
N ALA A 21 -15.90 4.63 4.03
CA ALA A 21 -15.64 3.22 4.36
C ALA A 21 -16.72 2.29 3.77
N GLU A 22 -17.96 2.75 3.69
CA GLU A 22 -19.11 2.08 3.09
C GLU A 22 -18.92 1.85 1.58
N GLU A 23 -18.53 2.88 0.85
CA GLU A 23 -18.29 2.82 -0.61
C GLU A 23 -17.10 1.91 -0.94
N ILE A 24 -16.02 1.99 -0.16
CA ILE A 24 -14.85 1.11 -0.35
C ILE A 24 -15.20 -0.34 -0.01
N ALA A 25 -15.91 -0.59 1.09
CA ALA A 25 -16.33 -1.93 1.46
C ALA A 25 -17.21 -2.56 0.37
N GLU A 26 -18.13 -1.78 -0.23
CA GLU A 26 -18.92 -2.24 -1.38
C GLU A 26 -18.04 -2.59 -2.57
N ALA A 27 -17.07 -1.74 -2.91
CA ALA A 27 -16.18 -1.96 -4.05
C ALA A 27 -15.31 -3.22 -3.91
N ILE A 28 -14.89 -3.57 -2.67
CA ILE A 28 -14.03 -4.74 -2.42
C ILE A 28 -14.82 -6.02 -2.05
N GLN A 29 -16.11 -5.91 -1.71
CA GLN A 29 -16.95 -7.04 -1.28
C GLN A 29 -16.85 -8.29 -2.20
N PRO A 30 -16.78 -8.17 -3.55
CA PRO A 30 -16.63 -9.34 -4.41
C PRO A 30 -15.36 -10.17 -4.15
N GLY A 31 -14.29 -9.55 -3.60
CA GLY A 31 -13.06 -10.21 -3.20
C GLY A 31 -13.11 -10.87 -1.82
N PHE A 32 -14.17 -10.62 -1.04
CA PHE A 32 -14.34 -11.08 0.34
C PHE A 32 -15.68 -11.80 0.51
N THR A 33 -15.94 -12.84 -0.29
CA THR A 33 -17.23 -13.54 -0.36
C THR A 33 -17.68 -14.21 0.94
N THR A 34 -16.75 -14.47 1.86
CA THR A 34 -17.01 -15.09 3.17
C THR A 34 -17.04 -14.08 4.32
N THR A 35 -16.81 -12.79 4.04
CA THR A 35 -16.76 -11.75 5.07
C THR A 35 -18.02 -10.89 5.01
N ASP A 36 -18.66 -10.73 6.16
CA ASP A 36 -19.83 -9.87 6.28
C ASP A 36 -19.49 -8.42 5.94
N LYS A 37 -20.39 -7.76 5.20
CA LYS A 37 -20.22 -6.37 4.77
C LYS A 37 -19.97 -5.42 5.95
N GLU A 38 -20.69 -5.61 7.06
CA GLU A 38 -20.48 -4.79 8.26
C GLU A 38 -19.08 -4.95 8.87
N LEU A 39 -18.50 -6.15 8.81
CA LEU A 39 -17.13 -6.40 9.25
C LEU A 39 -16.12 -5.76 8.31
N LEU A 40 -16.37 -5.79 6.99
CA LEU A 40 -15.54 -5.08 6.02
C LEU A 40 -15.55 -3.57 6.26
N ILE A 41 -16.73 -2.97 6.46
CA ILE A 41 -16.84 -1.53 6.76
C ILE A 41 -16.05 -1.16 8.01
N LYS A 42 -16.19 -1.94 9.10
CA LYS A 42 -15.44 -1.73 10.35
C LYS A 42 -13.93 -1.84 10.13
N SER A 43 -13.49 -2.81 9.32
CA SER A 43 -12.08 -2.99 9.00
C SER A 43 -11.52 -1.82 8.19
N VAL A 44 -12.22 -1.42 7.12
CA VAL A 44 -11.85 -0.27 6.27
C VAL A 44 -11.78 1.01 7.09
N ARG A 45 -12.78 1.28 7.94
CA ARG A 45 -12.79 2.46 8.81
C ARG A 45 -11.58 2.47 9.75
N ARG A 46 -11.22 1.33 10.35
CA ARG A 46 -10.02 1.23 11.19
C ARG A 46 -8.74 1.56 10.42
N TYR A 47 -8.61 1.12 9.17
CA TYR A 47 -7.44 1.43 8.33
C TYR A 47 -7.37 2.92 7.99
N MET A 48 -8.52 3.58 7.78
CA MET A 48 -8.59 5.04 7.63
C MET A 48 -8.18 5.78 8.91
N ASP A 49 -8.74 5.38 10.05
CA ASP A 49 -8.53 6.06 11.34
C ASP A 49 -7.07 6.06 11.79
N ILE A 50 -6.29 5.05 11.38
CA ILE A 50 -4.86 4.93 11.71
C ILE A 50 -3.93 5.44 10.60
N ASP A 51 -4.48 6.07 9.55
CA ASP A 51 -3.75 6.55 8.38
C ASP A 51 -2.84 5.46 7.77
N ALA A 52 -3.41 4.26 7.57
CA ALA A 52 -2.65 3.09 7.16
C ALA A 52 -2.16 3.14 5.69
N TRP A 53 -2.76 3.99 4.86
CA TRP A 53 -2.50 4.03 3.43
C TRP A 53 -1.55 5.16 3.07
N LYS A 54 -0.65 4.89 2.13
CA LYS A 54 0.29 5.89 1.63
C LYS A 54 -0.25 6.47 0.33
N THR A 55 -0.45 7.79 0.26
CA THR A 55 -0.95 8.50 -0.94
C THR A 55 -0.08 8.26 -2.17
N VAL A 56 1.25 8.24 -1.98
CA VAL A 56 2.22 7.89 -3.02
C VAL A 56 2.97 6.62 -2.60
N PRO A 57 2.82 5.49 -3.33
CA PRO A 57 3.38 4.20 -2.95
C PRO A 57 4.90 4.12 -3.23
N THR A 58 5.69 4.93 -2.53
CA THR A 58 7.15 4.86 -2.51
C THR A 58 7.64 4.10 -1.29
N MET A 59 8.80 3.45 -1.40
CA MET A 59 9.54 2.92 -0.25
C MET A 59 10.73 3.83 0.03
N THR A 60 10.83 4.39 1.23
CA THR A 60 12.03 5.17 1.61
C THR A 60 13.06 4.25 2.26
N GLU A 61 14.34 4.62 2.19
CA GLU A 61 15.42 3.86 2.85
C GLU A 61 15.15 3.68 4.35
N ASN A 62 14.72 4.75 5.04
CA ASN A 62 14.36 4.67 6.46
C ASN A 62 13.16 3.73 6.72
N SER A 63 12.12 3.76 5.88
CA SER A 63 10.97 2.84 6.00
C SER A 63 11.42 1.39 5.77
N PHE A 64 12.31 1.17 4.81
CA PHE A 64 12.88 -0.13 4.51
C PHE A 64 13.72 -0.65 5.67
N ASP A 65 14.61 0.17 6.22
CA ASP A 65 15.43 -0.20 7.38
C ASP A 65 14.60 -0.55 8.61
N ASN A 66 13.51 0.18 8.84
CA ASN A 66 12.57 -0.15 9.91
C ASN A 66 11.89 -1.50 9.69
N LEU A 67 11.47 -1.81 8.46
CA LEU A 67 10.96 -3.13 8.11
C LEU A 67 12.01 -4.21 8.37
N GLN A 68 13.26 -4.01 7.95
CA GLN A 68 14.34 -4.97 8.19
C GLN A 68 14.61 -5.18 9.69
N ASN A 69 14.56 -4.12 10.51
CA ASN A 69 14.73 -4.24 11.96
C ASN A 69 13.62 -5.10 12.59
N ILE A 70 12.37 -4.95 12.14
CA ILE A 70 11.24 -5.77 12.59
C ILE A 70 11.46 -7.24 12.19
N LEU A 71 11.84 -7.49 10.94
CA LEU A 71 12.09 -8.83 10.43
C LEU A 71 13.25 -9.54 11.13
N LEU A 72 14.34 -8.80 11.44
CA LEU A 72 15.46 -9.31 12.25
C LEU A 72 15.01 -9.65 13.66
N SER A 73 14.25 -8.75 14.30
CA SER A 73 13.76 -8.97 15.67
C SER A 73 12.79 -10.16 15.75
N ALA A 74 12.04 -10.42 14.68
CA ALA A 74 11.17 -11.57 14.55
C ALA A 74 11.90 -12.87 14.14
N GLY A 75 13.22 -12.80 13.85
CA GLY A 75 14.00 -13.94 13.35
C GLY A 75 13.62 -14.39 11.93
N SER A 76 12.91 -13.56 11.17
CA SER A 76 12.48 -13.87 9.79
C SER A 76 13.61 -13.71 8.77
N ILE A 77 14.61 -12.88 9.09
CA ILE A 77 15.86 -12.72 8.34
C ILE A 77 17.04 -12.76 9.31
N THR A 78 18.21 -13.17 8.82
CA THR A 78 19.45 -13.24 9.61
C THR A 78 20.36 -12.03 9.43
N GLU A 79 20.20 -11.30 8.33
CA GLU A 79 20.97 -10.10 8.00
C GLU A 79 20.14 -9.11 7.19
N LYS A 80 20.59 -7.84 7.15
CA LYS A 80 19.97 -6.81 6.32
C LYS A 80 20.48 -6.91 4.89
N VAL A 81 19.61 -6.57 3.94
CA VAL A 81 19.96 -6.33 2.54
C VAL A 81 20.11 -4.84 2.27
N SER A 82 20.95 -4.50 1.29
CA SER A 82 21.16 -3.10 0.88
C SER A 82 19.92 -2.51 0.25
N TYR A 83 19.63 -1.25 0.58
CA TYR A 83 18.65 -0.46 -0.15
C TYR A 83 19.18 -0.17 -1.56
N GLY A 84 18.58 -0.75 -2.58
CA GLY A 84 19.04 -0.63 -3.97
C GLY A 84 18.05 -1.21 -4.98
N ALA A 85 18.27 -0.92 -6.26
CA ALA A 85 17.35 -1.24 -7.37
C ALA A 85 16.98 -2.72 -7.50
N ASP A 86 17.82 -3.62 -6.98
CA ASP A 86 17.55 -5.06 -6.98
C ASP A 86 16.40 -5.45 -6.02
N VAL A 87 16.07 -4.59 -5.05
CA VAL A 87 15.06 -4.85 -4.01
C VAL A 87 14.00 -3.73 -3.95
N VAL A 88 14.39 -2.48 -4.19
CA VAL A 88 13.52 -1.30 -4.18
C VAL A 88 13.77 -0.45 -5.42
N ASP A 89 12.74 -0.28 -6.24
CA ASP A 89 12.74 0.62 -7.38
C ASP A 89 11.52 1.56 -7.32
N ASN A 90 11.77 2.84 -7.00
CA ASN A 90 10.73 3.88 -6.99
C ASN A 90 10.62 4.62 -8.34
N SER A 91 11.48 4.35 -9.32
CA SER A 91 11.54 5.15 -10.56
C SER A 91 10.21 5.17 -11.30
N ILE A 92 9.48 4.05 -11.28
CA ILE A 92 8.18 3.92 -11.95
C ILE A 92 7.13 4.81 -11.30
N VAL A 93 7.05 4.85 -9.96
CA VAL A 93 6.07 5.70 -9.27
C VAL A 93 6.45 7.17 -9.40
N GLU A 94 7.75 7.49 -9.34
CA GLU A 94 8.29 8.83 -9.53
C GLU A 94 7.98 9.38 -10.93
N GLU A 95 8.18 8.57 -11.98
CA GLU A 95 7.84 8.94 -13.36
C GLU A 95 6.33 9.20 -13.53
N ILE A 96 5.49 8.36 -12.91
CA ILE A 96 4.03 8.52 -12.99
C ILE A 96 3.58 9.82 -12.31
N VAL A 97 4.14 10.14 -11.13
CA VAL A 97 3.80 11.35 -10.38
C VAL A 97 4.33 12.59 -11.10
N ALA A 98 5.55 12.54 -11.64
CA ALA A 98 6.13 13.65 -12.40
C ALA A 98 5.33 13.96 -13.68
N GLY A 99 4.79 12.94 -14.36
CA GLY A 99 3.93 13.11 -15.54
C GLY A 99 2.49 13.52 -15.26
N GLN A 100 2.12 13.73 -13.99
CA GLN A 100 0.81 14.25 -13.57
C GLN A 100 0.84 15.75 -13.22
N LEU A 101 2.03 16.38 -13.18
CA LEU A 101 2.25 17.82 -13.10
C LEU A 101 2.26 18.46 -14.49
#